data_AF-A0A2U2BNM4-F1
#
_entry.id   AF-A0A2U2BNM4-F1
#
_cell.length_a   1.000
_cell.length_b   1.000
_cell.length_c   1.000
_cell.angle_alpha   90.00
_cell.angle_beta   90.00
_cell.angle_gamma   90.00
#
_symmetry.space_group_name_H-M   'P 1'
#
loop_
_entity.id
_entity.type
_entity.pdbx_description
1 polymer ?
#
loop_
_entity_poly.entity_id
_entity_poly.type
_entity_poly.pdbx_seq_one_letter_code
_entity_poly.pdbx_strand_id
1 'polypeptide(L)'
;MNPQKSDKEATNAAIYDALIEKNNRLKARIKDLEQKLRDTRCISLYTLGPLRSRETILVYVGAEDTQQVETNLTDDFGHDAANLIARHLYYLERSPLTAEVRNAIRNAYIRGGSFSIW
;
A
#
# COMPACT_ATOMS: atom_id res chain seq x y z
N MET A 1 56.34 19.18 -5.26
CA MET A 1 54.93 18.74 -5.27
C MET A 1 54.87 17.38 -5.94
N ASN A 2 54.26 16.38 -5.31
CA ASN A 2 54.32 14.99 -5.76
C ASN A 2 53.17 14.71 -6.76
N PRO A 3 53.45 14.50 -8.07
CA PRO A 3 52.41 14.43 -9.11
C PRO A 3 51.43 13.27 -8.91
N GLN A 4 51.86 12.17 -8.26
CA GLN A 4 51.00 11.02 -7.96
C GLN A 4 49.92 11.30 -6.89
N LYS A 5 50.06 12.35 -6.09
CA LYS A 5 49.05 12.71 -5.07
C LYS A 5 47.89 13.50 -5.68
N SER A 6 48.20 14.40 -6.61
CA SER A 6 47.22 15.21 -7.36
C SER A 6 46.29 14.35 -8.22
N ASP A 7 46.81 13.27 -8.82
CA ASP A 7 46.06 12.41 -9.73
C ASP A 7 45.05 11.52 -9.00
N LYS A 8 45.41 11.07 -7.78
CA LYS A 8 44.51 10.32 -6.89
C LYS A 8 43.39 11.19 -6.32
N GLU A 9 43.69 12.45 -6.00
CA GLU A 9 42.70 13.42 -5.54
C GLU A 9 41.69 13.77 -6.65
N ALA A 10 42.15 13.93 -7.90
CA ALA A 10 41.29 14.13 -9.06
C ALA A 10 40.40 12.90 -9.36
N THR A 11 40.96 11.69 -9.25
CA THR A 11 40.21 10.44 -9.45
C THR A 11 39.13 10.26 -8.39
N ASN A 12 39.43 10.56 -7.13
CA ASN A 12 38.46 10.47 -6.05
C ASN A 12 37.32 11.50 -6.22
N ALA A 13 37.64 12.74 -6.61
CA ALA A 13 36.63 13.76 -6.90
C ALA A 13 35.67 13.30 -8.01
N ALA A 14 36.19 12.75 -9.11
CA ALA A 14 35.37 12.21 -10.19
C ALA A 14 34.45 11.04 -9.74
N ILE A 15 34.95 10.18 -8.84
CA ILE A 15 34.14 9.10 -8.26
C ILE A 15 33.01 9.65 -7.38
N TYR A 16 33.29 10.67 -6.56
CA TYR A 16 32.27 11.32 -5.73
C TYR A 16 31.18 11.99 -6.58
N ASP A 17 31.56 12.69 -7.65
CA ASP A 17 30.60 13.34 -8.55
C ASP A 17 29.71 12.31 -9.24
N ALA A 18 30.28 11.21 -9.73
CA ALA A 18 29.53 10.12 -10.34
C ALA A 18 28.57 9.43 -9.35
N LEU A 19 28.97 9.29 -8.09
CA LEU A 19 28.11 8.75 -7.02
C LEU A 19 26.95 9.68 -6.69
N ILE A 20 27.20 10.99 -6.61
CA ILE A 20 26.17 12.01 -6.36
C ILE A 20 25.16 12.01 -7.52
N GLU A 21 25.64 12.00 -8.77
CA GLU A 21 24.78 11.95 -9.94
C GLU A 21 23.90 10.69 -9.94
N LYS A 22 24.51 9.52 -9.68
CA LYS A 22 23.77 8.26 -9.58
C LYS A 22 22.73 8.28 -8.46
N ASN A 23 23.07 8.85 -7.30
CA ASN A 23 22.14 8.97 -6.17
C ASN A 23 20.95 9.87 -6.53
N ASN A 24 21.19 10.99 -7.20
CA ASN A 24 20.12 11.90 -7.65
C ASN A 24 19.20 11.24 -8.68
N ARG A 25 19.77 10.50 -9.66
CA ARG A 25 18.98 9.73 -10.63
C ARG A 25 18.11 8.66 -9.95
N LEU A 26 18.65 7.96 -8.96
CA LEU A 26 17.90 6.95 -8.20
C LEU A 26 16.77 7.58 -7.38
N LYS A 27 17.04 8.70 -6.70
CA LYS A 27 16.00 9.46 -5.97
C LYS A 27 14.86 9.92 -6.88
N ALA A 28 15.20 10.45 -8.05
CA ALA A 28 14.20 10.84 -9.05
C ALA A 28 13.37 9.64 -9.52
N ARG A 29 14.01 8.47 -9.71
CA ARG A 29 13.33 7.24 -10.12
C ARG A 29 12.40 6.69 -9.04
N ILE A 30 12.82 6.71 -7.78
CA ILE A 30 11.97 6.31 -6.64
C ILE A 30 10.74 7.20 -6.59
N LYS A 31 10.90 8.52 -6.68
CA LYS A 31 9.79 9.48 -6.69
C LYS A 31 8.80 9.24 -7.84
N ASP A 32 9.31 8.94 -9.04
CA ASP A 32 8.49 8.57 -10.21
C ASP A 32 7.70 7.28 -9.99
N LEU A 33 8.33 6.24 -9.42
CA LEU A 33 7.68 4.97 -9.11
C LEU A 33 6.62 5.11 -8.02
N GLU A 34 6.90 5.87 -6.97
CA GLU A 34 5.93 6.19 -5.92
C GLU A 34 4.72 6.94 -6.47
N GLN A 35 4.94 7.89 -7.40
CA GLN A 35 3.84 8.59 -8.05
C GLN A 35 3.00 7.65 -8.89
N LYS A 36 3.63 6.81 -9.72
CA LYS A 36 2.92 5.79 -10.53
C LYS A 36 2.14 4.80 -9.69
N LEU A 37 2.68 4.41 -8.54
CA LEU A 37 1.98 3.54 -7.60
C LEU A 37 0.73 4.22 -7.04
N ARG A 38 0.84 5.49 -6.61
CA ARG A 38 -0.32 6.29 -6.15
C ARG A 38 -1.37 6.44 -7.24
N ASP A 39 -0.95 6.79 -8.46
CA ASP A 39 -1.86 6.98 -9.59
C ASP A 39 -2.57 5.67 -9.96
N THR A 40 -1.83 4.55 -10.01
CA THR A 40 -2.39 3.23 -10.30
C THR A 40 -3.39 2.80 -9.22
N ARG A 41 -3.09 3.04 -7.95
CA ARG A 41 -4.02 2.79 -6.84
C ARG A 41 -5.29 3.62 -6.99
N CYS A 42 -5.15 4.92 -7.29
CA CYS A 42 -6.29 5.80 -7.52
C CYS A 42 -7.17 5.30 -8.68
N ILE A 43 -6.58 4.95 -9.83
CA ILE A 43 -7.29 4.41 -10.99
C ILE A 43 -8.01 3.10 -10.63
N SER A 44 -7.34 2.20 -9.90
CA SER A 44 -7.97 0.93 -9.47
C SER A 44 -9.21 1.15 -8.60
N LEU A 45 -9.20 2.16 -7.73
CA LEU A 45 -10.36 2.56 -6.94
C LEU A 45 -11.48 3.18 -7.80
N TYR A 46 -11.14 3.99 -8.80
CA TYR A 46 -12.13 4.52 -9.77
C TYR A 46 -12.75 3.41 -10.63
N THR A 47 -12.00 2.36 -10.96
CA THR A 47 -12.52 1.18 -11.68
C THR A 47 -13.45 0.31 -10.82
N LEU A 48 -13.60 0.59 -9.52
CA LEU A 48 -14.68 0.01 -8.71
C LEU A 48 -16.03 0.72 -8.94
N GLY A 49 -16.05 1.84 -9.68
CA GLY A 49 -17.27 2.58 -10.04
C GLY A 49 -18.38 1.74 -10.70
N PRO A 50 -18.10 0.75 -11.58
CA PRO A 50 -19.12 -0.13 -12.15
C PRO A 50 -19.62 -1.21 -11.18
N LEU A 51 -18.82 -1.64 -10.19
CA LEU A 51 -19.26 -2.60 -9.15
C LEU A 51 -20.35 -2.00 -8.22
N ARG A 52 -20.51 -0.68 -8.22
CA ARG A 52 -21.57 0.03 -7.48
C ARG A 52 -22.94 0.05 -8.15
N SER A 53 -23.07 -0.43 -9.39
CA SER A 53 -24.35 -0.32 -10.11
C SER A 53 -25.38 -1.40 -9.74
N ARG A 54 -24.97 -2.50 -9.08
CA ARG A 54 -25.89 -3.48 -8.45
C ARG A 54 -25.23 -4.12 -7.21
N GLU A 55 -25.49 -3.51 -6.05
CA GLU A 55 -25.43 -4.12 -4.70
C GLU A 55 -24.27 -5.09 -4.40
N THR A 56 -23.03 -4.72 -4.71
CA THR A 56 -21.87 -5.45 -4.20
C THR A 56 -21.48 -4.85 -2.85
N ILE A 57 -21.93 -5.48 -1.76
CA ILE A 57 -21.51 -5.15 -0.39
C ILE A 57 -20.12 -5.75 -0.18
N LEU A 58 -19.13 -4.91 0.13
CA LEU A 58 -17.80 -5.38 0.48
C LEU A 58 -17.82 -5.86 1.93
N VAL A 59 -17.62 -7.16 2.17
CA VAL A 59 -17.62 -7.73 3.52
C VAL A 59 -16.20 -7.97 3.99
N TYR A 60 -15.80 -7.30 5.08
CA TYR A 60 -14.55 -7.60 5.77
C TYR A 60 -14.72 -8.84 6.64
N VAL A 61 -14.01 -9.92 6.29
CA VAL A 61 -14.05 -11.24 6.97
C VAL A 61 -12.92 -11.45 7.97
N GLY A 62 -12.00 -10.47 8.10
CA GLY A 62 -10.89 -10.55 9.05
C GLY A 62 -11.37 -10.52 10.50
N ALA A 63 -10.43 -10.74 11.42
CA ALA A 63 -10.66 -10.74 12.85
C ALA A 63 -10.13 -9.47 13.54
N GLU A 64 -9.54 -8.54 12.77
CA GLU A 64 -8.99 -7.30 13.30
C GLU A 64 -10.11 -6.38 13.78
N ASP A 65 -9.78 -5.50 14.73
CA ASP A 65 -10.70 -4.46 15.16
C ASP A 65 -11.00 -3.53 13.99
N THR A 66 -12.29 -3.23 13.81
CA THR A 66 -12.82 -2.22 12.89
C THR A 66 -12.09 -0.87 12.96
N GLN A 67 -11.69 -0.42 14.15
CA GLN A 67 -10.92 0.83 14.29
C GLN A 67 -9.50 0.71 13.71
N GLN A 68 -8.88 -0.45 13.87
CA GLN A 68 -7.57 -0.72 13.31
C GLN A 68 -7.64 -0.78 11.78
N VAL A 69 -8.68 -1.40 11.23
CA VAL A 69 -8.92 -1.45 9.77
C VAL A 69 -9.11 -0.04 9.20
N GLU A 70 -9.90 0.82 9.86
CA GLU A 70 -10.11 2.22 9.42
C GLU A 70 -8.82 3.06 9.49
N THR A 71 -8.00 2.83 10.51
CA THR A 71 -6.69 3.48 10.64
C THR A 71 -5.76 3.04 9.50
N ASN A 72 -5.64 1.73 9.27
CA ASN A 72 -4.81 1.19 8.19
C ASN A 72 -5.28 1.68 6.82
N LEU A 73 -6.59 1.74 6.58
CA LEU A 73 -7.16 2.30 5.34
C LEU A 73 -6.80 3.77 5.17
N THR A 74 -6.81 4.55 6.25
CA THR A 74 -6.43 5.97 6.24
C THR A 74 -4.95 6.14 5.94
N ASP A 75 -4.10 5.30 6.52
CA ASP A 75 -2.65 5.33 6.29
C ASP A 75 -2.28 4.91 4.86
N ASP A 76 -2.95 3.89 4.30
CA ASP A 76 -2.63 3.33 3.00
C ASP A 76 -3.20 4.12 1.81
N PHE A 77 -4.40 4.70 1.98
CA PHE A 77 -5.17 5.31 0.88
C PHE A 77 -5.47 6.80 1.09
N GLY A 78 -5.17 7.35 2.27
CA GLY A 78 -5.55 8.69 2.66
C GLY A 78 -7.00 8.79 3.13
N HIS A 79 -7.30 9.86 3.87
CA HIS A 79 -8.56 10.03 4.60
C HIS A 79 -9.82 9.97 3.70
N ASP A 80 -9.79 10.59 2.52
CA ASP A 80 -10.97 10.66 1.64
C ASP A 80 -11.32 9.29 1.05
N ALA A 81 -10.30 8.52 0.64
CA ALA A 81 -10.49 7.18 0.12
C ALA A 81 -10.90 6.19 1.23
N ALA A 82 -10.28 6.30 2.42
CA ALA A 82 -10.64 5.49 3.58
C ALA A 82 -12.10 5.71 3.99
N ASN A 83 -12.56 6.95 4.07
CA ASN A 83 -13.95 7.30 4.34
C ASN A 83 -14.91 6.72 3.29
N LEU A 84 -14.53 6.77 2.02
CA LEU A 84 -15.34 6.20 0.95
C LEU A 84 -15.43 4.67 1.07
N ILE A 85 -14.32 3.99 1.37
CA ILE A 85 -14.29 2.53 1.54
C ILE A 85 -15.08 2.12 2.78
N ALA A 86 -14.86 2.76 3.93
CA ALA A 86 -15.52 2.46 5.19
C ALA A 86 -17.05 2.55 5.10
N ARG A 87 -17.58 3.52 4.33
CA ARG A 87 -19.04 3.66 4.10
C ARG A 87 -19.68 2.48 3.37
N HIS A 88 -18.91 1.70 2.62
CA HIS A 88 -19.40 0.55 1.87
C HIS A 88 -18.87 -0.79 2.41
N LEU A 89 -18.10 -0.75 3.50
CA LEU A 89 -17.51 -1.91 4.14
C LEU A 89 -18.45 -2.42 5.24
N TYR A 90 -18.87 -3.68 5.12
CA TYR A 90 -19.63 -4.36 6.15
C TYR A 90 -18.70 -5.29 6.94
N TYR A 91 -18.61 -5.11 8.25
CA TYR A 91 -17.78 -5.94 9.09
C TYR A 91 -18.54 -7.21 9.51
N LEU A 92 -17.99 -8.38 9.18
CA LEU A 92 -18.61 -9.66 9.54
C LEU A 92 -18.83 -9.79 11.06
N GLU A 93 -17.91 -9.26 11.89
CA GLU A 93 -18.06 -9.29 13.35
C GLU A 93 -19.23 -8.46 13.88
N ARG A 94 -19.72 -7.47 13.13
CA ARG A 94 -20.90 -6.68 13.50
C ARG A 94 -22.21 -7.31 12.99
N SER A 95 -22.13 -8.46 12.34
CA SER A 95 -23.29 -9.19 11.82
C SER A 95 -24.07 -9.87 12.94
N PRO A 96 -25.41 -9.93 12.88
CA PRO A 96 -26.25 -10.65 13.86
C PRO A 96 -26.15 -12.19 13.75
N LEU A 97 -25.16 -12.71 13.04
CA LEU A 97 -24.93 -14.14 12.85
C LEU A 97 -24.25 -14.72 14.09
N THR A 98 -24.44 -16.02 14.36
CA THR A 98 -23.72 -16.68 15.46
C THR A 98 -22.23 -16.78 15.15
N ALA A 99 -21.41 -16.93 16.20
CA ALA A 99 -19.96 -17.05 16.05
C ALA A 99 -19.55 -18.24 15.17
N GLU A 100 -20.29 -19.35 15.25
CA GLU A 100 -20.08 -20.55 14.42
C GLU A 100 -20.30 -20.23 12.93
N VAL A 101 -21.37 -19.51 12.60
CA VAL A 101 -21.67 -19.12 11.22
C VAL A 101 -20.67 -18.09 10.71
N ARG A 102 -20.27 -17.10 11.53
CA ARG A 102 -19.20 -16.15 11.18
C ARG A 102 -17.89 -16.87 10.90
N ASN A 103 -17.52 -17.83 11.73
CA ASN A 103 -16.31 -18.64 11.54
C ASN A 103 -16.42 -19.55 10.32
N ALA A 104 -17.59 -20.11 10.01
CA ALA A 104 -17.80 -20.90 8.80
C ALA A 104 -17.64 -20.05 7.53
N ILE A 105 -18.20 -18.84 7.52
CA ILE A 105 -18.02 -17.86 6.44
C ILE A 105 -16.54 -17.49 6.32
N ARG A 106 -15.90 -17.11 7.44
CA ARG A 106 -14.47 -16.80 7.49
C ARG A 106 -13.63 -17.93 6.93
N ASN A 107 -13.86 -19.17 7.34
CA ASN A 107 -13.13 -20.35 6.85
C ASN A 107 -13.47 -20.71 5.40
N ALA A 108 -14.62 -20.28 4.87
CA ALA A 108 -14.95 -20.43 3.46
C ALA A 108 -14.15 -19.45 2.59
N TYR A 109 -13.95 -18.22 3.05
CA TYR A 109 -13.23 -17.17 2.31
C TYR A 109 -11.72 -17.13 2.59
N ILE A 110 -11.26 -17.52 3.78
CA ILE A 110 -9.84 -17.63 4.17
C ILE A 110 -9.24 -18.98 3.74
N ARG A 111 -9.97 -19.80 2.98
CA ARG A 111 -9.52 -21.10 2.47
C ARG A 111 -8.44 -20.92 1.38
N GLY A 112 -7.24 -20.51 1.79
CA GLY A 112 -6.11 -20.24 0.91
C GLY A 112 -4.85 -19.65 1.54
N GLY A 113 -4.84 -19.21 2.80
CA GLY A 113 -3.57 -18.83 3.42
C GLY A 113 -3.70 -17.97 4.66
N SER A 114 -2.94 -18.35 5.68
CA SER A 114 -2.48 -17.49 6.76
C SER A 114 -1.85 -16.23 6.16
N PHE A 115 -2.60 -15.14 6.04
CA PHE A 115 -2.03 -13.82 5.77
C PHE A 115 -1.68 -13.20 7.13
N SER A 116 -0.52 -13.59 7.64
CA SER A 116 0.18 -12.84 8.68
C SER A 116 0.97 -11.74 7.98
N ILE A 117 0.40 -10.54 7.93
CA ILE A 117 1.17 -9.33 7.66
C ILE A 117 1.74 -8.87 9.00
N TRP A 118 3.07 -8.99 9.10
CA TRP A 118 3.89 -8.19 10.00
C TRP A 118 3.76 -6.71 9.67
#